data_AF-A0A3N1D2S5-F1
#
_entry.id   AF-A0A3N1D2S5-F1
#
_cell.length_a   1.000
_cell.length_b   1.000
_cell.length_c   1.000
_cell.angle_alpha   90.00
_cell.angle_beta   90.00
_cell.angle_gamma   90.00
#
_symmetry.space_group_name_H-M   'P 1'
#
loop_
_entity.id
_entity.type
_entity.pdbx_description
1 polymer ?
#
loop_
_entity_poly.entity_id
_entity_poly.type
_entity_poly.pdbx_seq_one_letter_code
_entity_poly.pdbx_strand_id
1 'polypeptide(L)'
;MSQDFFRSPVTTMAPNQLARRAGLTEAVIEIVSETGPENLQMREGAERSGVALGTAYRYFSSKDHLLVAAWADRQGRLTDRVMAEMSGRGAKCAEDIACELVLAFVEREMRAFQRNPNFARLAVRLETPSDPYVSETLAETLRNLADVTRHTLQGHRPAPCRRTGCALPRTMNRPSASASPAGPGPAGAPCAPFIAVP
;
A
#
# COMPACT_ATOMS: atom_id res chain seq x y z
N MET A 1 -11.49 -25.63 12.56
CA MET A 1 -12.59 -24.91 13.23
C MET A 1 -12.88 -23.66 12.43
N SER A 2 -14.07 -23.59 11.85
CA SER A 2 -14.46 -22.69 10.77
C SER A 2 -14.36 -21.21 11.13
N GLN A 3 -13.48 -20.47 10.44
CA GLN A 3 -13.42 -19.00 10.49
C GLN A 3 -14.31 -18.32 9.43
N ASP A 4 -15.01 -19.09 8.59
CA ASP A 4 -15.72 -18.56 7.41
C ASP A 4 -17.08 -17.90 7.69
N PHE A 5 -17.67 -18.06 8.88
CA PHE A 5 -19.05 -17.60 9.14
C PHE A 5 -19.19 -16.10 9.44
N PHE A 6 -18.09 -15.41 9.78
CA PHE A 6 -18.11 -13.97 10.10
C PHE A 6 -17.86 -13.08 8.88
N ARG A 7 -17.46 -13.68 7.75
CA ARG A 7 -17.19 -12.98 6.49
C ARG A 7 -18.50 -12.83 5.73
N SER A 8 -19.36 -11.88 6.13
CA SER A 8 -20.31 -11.34 5.15
C SER A 8 -19.50 -10.47 4.20
N PRO A 9 -19.21 -10.90 2.95
CA PRO A 9 -18.51 -10.05 2.02
C PRO A 9 -19.33 -8.78 1.85
N VAL A 10 -18.64 -7.63 1.80
CA VAL A 10 -19.27 -6.31 1.66
C VAL A 10 -20.26 -6.30 0.49
N THR A 11 -20.01 -7.09 -0.55
CA THR A 11 -20.83 -7.26 -1.74
C THR A 11 -22.21 -7.90 -1.52
N THR A 12 -22.48 -8.55 -0.38
CA THR A 12 -23.80 -9.17 -0.08
C THR A 12 -24.60 -8.43 0.98
N MET A 13 -24.07 -7.35 1.55
CA MET A 13 -24.75 -6.59 2.60
C MET A 13 -25.86 -5.70 2.05
N ALA A 14 -26.97 -5.61 2.78
CA ALA A 14 -28.04 -4.66 2.45
C ALA A 14 -27.53 -3.20 2.56
N PRO A 15 -28.08 -2.24 1.79
CA PRO A 15 -27.60 -0.84 1.79
C PRO A 15 -27.52 -0.20 3.18
N ASN A 16 -28.51 -0.46 4.04
CA ASN A 16 -28.51 0.04 5.42
C ASN A 16 -27.38 -0.56 6.28
N GLN A 17 -27.02 -1.82 6.04
CA GLN A 17 -25.91 -2.46 6.75
C GLN A 17 -24.57 -1.93 6.26
N LEU A 18 -24.45 -1.67 4.96
CA LEU A 18 -23.29 -1.01 4.38
C LEU A 18 -23.07 0.39 4.96
N ALA A 19 -24.13 1.21 5.03
CA ALA A 19 -24.06 2.54 5.59
C ALA A 19 -23.62 2.53 7.06
N ARG A 20 -24.13 1.59 7.88
CA ARG A 20 -23.70 1.44 9.28
C ARG A 20 -22.26 0.97 9.41
N ARG A 21 -21.83 0.01 8.58
CA ARG A 21 -20.44 -0.45 8.55
C ARG A 21 -19.50 0.69 8.16
N ALA A 22 -19.85 1.45 7.12
CA ALA A 22 -19.09 2.62 6.68
C ALA A 22 -19.02 3.71 7.76
N GLY A 23 -20.14 3.99 8.45
CA GLY A 23 -20.16 4.93 9.58
C GLY A 23 -19.28 4.49 10.74
N LEU A 24 -19.23 3.19 11.05
CA LEU A 24 -18.31 2.63 12.03
C LEU A 24 -16.84 2.78 11.60
N THR A 25 -16.55 2.50 10.33
CA THR A 25 -15.21 2.69 9.76
C THR A 25 -14.78 4.16 9.80
N GLU A 26 -15.68 5.09 9.50
CA GLU A 26 -15.40 6.54 9.56
C GLU A 26 -15.08 7.00 10.99
N ALA A 27 -15.91 6.62 11.96
CA ALA A 27 -15.69 6.96 13.36
C ALA A 27 -14.32 6.48 13.85
N VAL A 28 -13.84 5.34 13.35
CA VAL A 28 -12.52 4.81 13.69
C VAL A 28 -11.40 5.61 13.04
N ILE A 29 -11.56 6.04 11.79
CA ILE A 29 -10.60 6.93 11.13
C ILE A 29 -10.41 8.20 11.98
N GLU A 30 -11.50 8.77 12.50
CA GLU A 30 -11.46 9.94 13.40
C GLU A 30 -10.75 9.62 14.73
N ILE A 31 -11.11 8.52 15.40
CA ILE A 31 -10.48 8.15 16.68
C ILE A 31 -8.98 7.91 16.51
N VAL A 32 -8.59 7.16 15.46
CA VAL A 32 -7.18 6.92 15.15
C VAL A 32 -6.46 8.23 14.86
N SER A 33 -7.12 9.14 14.14
CA SER A 33 -6.58 10.47 13.85
C SER A 33 -6.27 11.26 15.13
N GLU A 34 -7.15 11.19 16.14
CA GLU A 34 -7.05 11.93 17.40
C GLU A 34 -6.11 11.29 18.43
N THR A 35 -6.28 9.99 18.67
CA THR A 35 -5.72 9.30 19.85
C THR A 35 -4.70 8.23 19.49
N GLY A 36 -4.64 7.82 18.22
CA GLY A 36 -3.75 6.77 17.73
C GLY A 36 -4.36 5.37 17.75
N PRO A 37 -3.81 4.45 16.94
CA PRO A 37 -4.38 3.10 16.74
C PRO A 37 -4.30 2.18 17.97
N GLU A 38 -3.38 2.44 18.89
CA GLU A 38 -3.18 1.66 20.10
C GLU A 38 -4.29 1.92 21.12
N ASN A 39 -4.74 3.17 21.21
CA ASN A 39 -5.77 3.63 22.15
C ASN A 39 -7.19 3.32 21.69
N LEU A 40 -7.39 2.98 20.40
CA LEU A 40 -8.69 2.61 19.86
C LEU A 40 -9.33 1.48 20.69
N GLN A 41 -10.58 1.68 21.07
CA GLN A 41 -11.44 0.64 21.64
C GLN A 41 -12.66 0.37 20.75
N MET A 42 -13.05 -0.90 20.64
CA MET A 42 -14.26 -1.29 19.88
C MET A 42 -15.53 -0.57 20.39
N ARG A 43 -15.63 -0.37 21.71
CA ARG A 43 -16.73 0.35 22.34
C ARG A 43 -16.79 1.80 21.88
N GLU A 44 -15.65 2.49 21.90
CA GLU A 44 -15.59 3.90 21.51
C GLU A 44 -15.98 4.11 20.04
N GLY A 45 -15.50 3.24 19.13
CA GLY A 45 -15.91 3.29 17.72
C GLY A 45 -17.41 3.04 17.52
N ALA A 46 -17.98 2.11 18.29
CA ALA A 46 -19.41 1.82 18.26
C ALA A 46 -20.24 3.03 18.77
N GLU A 47 -19.85 3.61 19.91
CA GLU A 47 -20.49 4.79 20.48
C GLU A 47 -20.44 5.99 19.53
N ARG A 48 -19.26 6.29 18.97
CA ARG A 48 -19.06 7.43 18.05
C ARG A 48 -19.82 7.28 16.73
N SER A 49 -19.97 6.05 16.24
CA SER A 49 -20.76 5.77 15.02
C SER A 49 -22.26 5.63 15.26
N GLY A 50 -22.72 5.66 16.52
CA GLY A 50 -24.12 5.43 16.87
C GLY A 50 -24.60 3.99 16.63
N VAL A 51 -23.67 3.04 16.51
CA VAL A 51 -23.97 1.61 16.28
C VAL A 51 -23.87 0.86 17.62
N ALA A 52 -24.81 -0.05 17.88
CA ALA A 52 -24.73 -0.90 19.07
C ALA A 52 -23.46 -1.77 19.08
N LEU A 53 -22.79 -1.91 20.24
CA LEU A 53 -21.54 -2.66 20.37
C LEU A 53 -21.62 -4.10 19.81
N GLY A 54 -22.72 -4.81 20.08
CA GLY A 54 -22.93 -6.16 19.52
C GLY A 54 -23.01 -6.18 17.99
N THR A 55 -23.47 -5.09 17.36
CA THR A 55 -23.48 -4.94 15.91
C THR A 55 -22.08 -4.65 15.37
N ALA A 56 -21.27 -3.85 16.09
CA ALA A 56 -19.87 -3.62 15.73
C ALA A 56 -19.07 -4.95 15.69
N TYR A 57 -19.22 -5.79 16.72
CA TYR A 57 -18.59 -7.13 16.74
C TYR A 57 -19.13 -8.08 15.66
N ARG A 58 -20.34 -7.86 15.17
CA ARG A 58 -20.89 -8.61 14.03
C ARG A 58 -20.21 -8.25 12.70
N TYR A 59 -19.73 -7.01 12.56
CA TYR A 59 -19.01 -6.55 11.38
C TYR A 59 -17.50 -6.80 11.47
N PHE A 60 -16.93 -6.63 12.66
CA PHE A 60 -15.50 -6.72 12.89
C PHE A 60 -15.24 -7.53 14.16
N SER A 61 -14.69 -8.73 13.99
CA SER A 61 -14.47 -9.67 15.08
C SER A 61 -13.40 -9.21 16.06
N SER A 62 -12.49 -8.34 15.62
CA SER A 62 -11.38 -7.83 16.43
C SER A 62 -11.10 -6.36 16.16
N LYS A 63 -10.34 -5.74 17.07
CA LYS A 63 -9.82 -4.37 16.89
C LYS A 63 -8.96 -4.28 15.62
N ASP A 64 -8.11 -5.27 15.35
CA ASP A 64 -7.24 -5.23 14.19
C ASP A 64 -8.02 -5.39 12.87
N HIS A 65 -9.13 -6.14 12.87
CA HIS A 65 -10.07 -6.19 11.74
C HIS A 65 -10.72 -4.84 11.45
N LEU A 66 -11.08 -4.12 12.52
CA LEU A 66 -11.65 -2.78 12.40
C LEU A 66 -10.59 -1.76 11.90
N LEU A 67 -9.37 -1.83 12.43
CA LEU A 67 -8.25 -0.98 12.06
C LEU A 67 -7.83 -1.18 10.60
N VAL A 68 -7.70 -2.43 10.14
CA VAL A 68 -7.33 -2.71 8.74
C VAL A 68 -8.44 -2.28 7.77
N ALA A 69 -9.71 -2.39 8.17
CA ALA A 69 -10.82 -1.89 7.36
C ALA A 69 -10.84 -0.35 7.27
N ALA A 70 -10.57 0.35 8.38
CA ALA A 70 -10.41 1.80 8.40
C ALA A 70 -9.22 2.26 7.55
N TRP A 71 -8.11 1.53 7.63
CA TRP A 71 -6.95 1.77 6.79
C TRP A 71 -7.27 1.59 5.30
N ALA A 72 -7.88 0.47 4.93
CA ALA A 72 -8.26 0.16 3.56
C ALA A 72 -9.24 1.19 2.98
N ASP A 73 -10.24 1.62 3.76
CA ASP A 73 -11.21 2.63 3.35
C ASP A 73 -10.55 4.00 3.10
N ARG A 74 -9.67 4.43 4.02
CA ARG A 74 -8.88 5.66 3.84
C ARG A 74 -8.01 5.59 2.58
N GLN A 75 -7.35 4.45 2.35
CA GLN A 75 -6.50 4.26 1.18
C GLN A 75 -7.32 4.28 -0.11
N GLY A 76 -8.47 3.60 -0.13
CA GLY A 76 -9.43 3.60 -1.25
C GLY A 76 -9.86 5.02 -1.61
N ARG A 77 -10.25 5.83 -0.62
CA ARG A 77 -10.61 7.24 -0.84
C ARG A 77 -9.47 8.09 -1.41
N LEU A 78 -8.21 7.78 -1.12
CA LEU A 78 -7.11 8.49 -1.77
C LEU A 78 -6.97 8.06 -3.22
N THR A 79 -6.99 6.76 -3.46
CA THR A 79 -6.91 6.16 -4.79
C THR A 79 -8.02 6.68 -5.71
N ASP A 80 -9.27 6.73 -5.23
CA ASP A 80 -10.42 7.24 -5.98
C ASP A 80 -10.25 8.71 -6.39
N ARG A 81 -9.69 9.55 -5.50
CA ARG A 81 -9.41 10.96 -5.80
C ARG A 81 -8.39 11.10 -6.93
N VAL A 82 -7.34 10.28 -6.94
CA VAL A 82 -6.33 10.32 -8.01
C VAL A 82 -6.90 9.82 -9.34
N MET A 83 -7.70 8.74 -9.32
CA MET A 83 -8.38 8.25 -10.52
C MET A 83 -9.38 9.28 -11.09
N ALA A 84 -10.05 10.05 -10.23
CA ALA A 84 -10.92 11.14 -10.66
C ALA A 84 -10.13 12.31 -11.27
N GLU A 85 -9.01 12.72 -10.64
CA GLU A 85 -8.12 13.76 -11.14
C GLU A 85 -7.53 13.40 -12.53
N MET A 86 -7.20 12.11 -12.74
CA MET A 86 -6.78 11.58 -14.03
C MET A 86 -7.85 11.73 -15.11
N SER A 87 -9.05 11.25 -14.80
CA SER A 87 -10.17 11.24 -15.76
C SER A 87 -10.55 12.65 -16.20
N GLY A 88 -10.35 13.66 -15.34
CA GLY A 88 -10.64 15.06 -15.64
C GLY A 88 -9.59 15.79 -16.48
N ARG A 89 -8.33 15.33 -16.53
CA ARG A 89 -7.22 16.06 -17.18
C ARG A 89 -7.07 15.82 -18.68
N GLY A 90 -7.67 14.76 -19.22
CA GLY A 90 -7.64 14.44 -20.66
C GLY A 90 -6.23 14.06 -21.17
N ALA A 91 -6.16 13.26 -22.24
CA ALA A 91 -4.96 12.62 -22.76
C ALA A 91 -3.95 13.57 -23.46
N LYS A 92 -3.53 14.67 -22.84
CA LYS A 92 -2.48 15.55 -23.40
C LYS A 92 -1.13 15.19 -22.80
N CYS A 93 -0.23 14.60 -23.59
CA CYS A 93 1.07 14.07 -23.15
C CYS A 93 0.96 13.14 -21.94
N ALA A 94 0.40 11.96 -22.16
CA ALA A 94 0.16 10.96 -21.12
C ALA A 94 1.43 10.61 -20.28
N GLU A 95 2.63 10.75 -20.85
CA GLU A 95 3.89 10.29 -20.25
C GLU A 95 4.41 11.16 -19.09
N ASP A 96 4.51 12.48 -19.28
CA ASP A 96 4.88 13.41 -18.21
C ASP A 96 3.76 13.50 -17.17
N ILE A 97 2.49 13.49 -17.61
CA ILE A 97 1.33 13.57 -16.73
C ILE A 97 1.22 12.32 -15.83
N ALA A 98 1.45 11.11 -16.34
CA ALA A 98 1.39 9.90 -15.53
C ALA A 98 2.46 9.88 -14.43
N CYS A 99 3.70 10.23 -14.78
CA CYS A 99 4.78 10.33 -13.81
C CYS A 99 4.47 11.42 -12.75
N GLU A 100 3.99 12.59 -13.18
CA GLU A 100 3.57 13.66 -12.28
C GLU A 100 2.44 13.24 -11.34
N LEU A 101 1.47 12.46 -11.83
CA LEU A 101 0.34 11.98 -11.01
C LEU A 101 0.77 10.93 -9.98
N VAL A 102 1.66 10.00 -10.36
CA VAL A 102 2.22 9.03 -9.42
C VAL A 102 3.04 9.76 -8.34
N LEU A 103 3.87 10.73 -8.74
CA LEU A 103 4.63 11.55 -7.78
C LEU A 103 3.68 12.34 -6.88
N ALA A 104 2.65 12.97 -7.43
CA ALA A 104 1.65 13.70 -6.66
C ALA A 104 0.89 12.78 -5.69
N PHE A 105 0.59 11.54 -6.09
CA PHE A 105 -0.02 10.53 -5.22
C PHE A 105 0.92 10.20 -4.04
N VAL A 106 2.17 9.84 -4.31
CA VAL A 106 3.15 9.45 -3.28
C VAL A 106 3.43 10.62 -2.33
N GLU A 107 3.61 11.82 -2.88
CA GLU A 107 3.78 13.03 -2.07
C GLU A 107 2.56 13.33 -1.21
N ARG A 108 1.35 13.10 -1.73
CA ARG A 108 0.11 13.32 -0.98
C ARG A 108 -0.04 12.33 0.16
N GLU A 109 0.26 11.05 -0.04
CA GLU A 109 0.31 10.08 1.07
C GLU A 109 1.36 10.48 2.09
N MET A 110 2.59 10.77 1.65
CA MET A 110 3.68 11.13 2.54
C MET A 110 3.33 12.38 3.37
N ARG A 111 2.77 13.42 2.74
CA ARG A 111 2.26 14.61 3.45
C ARG A 111 1.11 14.26 4.40
N ALA A 112 0.27 13.30 4.05
CA ALA A 112 -0.82 12.87 4.93
C ALA A 112 -0.28 12.15 6.18
N PHE A 113 0.77 11.34 6.06
CA PHE A 113 1.49 10.76 7.21
C PHE A 113 2.22 11.79 8.05
N GLN A 114 2.84 12.79 7.41
CA GLN A 114 3.50 13.89 8.14
C GLN A 114 2.49 14.73 8.92
N ARG A 115 1.32 15.02 8.33
CA ARG A 115 0.25 15.78 9.00
C ARG A 115 -0.38 15.01 10.13
N ASN A 116 -0.53 13.71 9.96
CA ASN A 116 -1.09 12.85 10.99
C ASN A 116 -0.23 11.58 11.18
N PRO A 117 0.73 11.60 12.11
CA PRO A 117 1.63 10.48 12.35
C PRO A 117 0.92 9.24 12.89
N ASN A 118 -0.31 9.36 13.41
CA ASN A 118 -1.07 8.20 13.88
C ASN A 118 -1.40 7.21 12.75
N PHE A 119 -1.58 7.71 11.52
CA PHE A 119 -1.75 6.84 10.35
C PHE A 119 -0.45 6.16 9.93
N ALA A 120 0.70 6.82 10.09
CA ALA A 120 2.00 6.16 9.87
C ALA A 120 2.23 5.05 10.90
N ARG A 121 1.88 5.30 12.17
CA ARG A 121 1.91 4.29 13.23
C ARG A 121 0.97 3.13 12.95
N LEU A 122 -0.22 3.41 12.43
CA LEU A 122 -1.16 2.37 12.00
C LEU A 122 -0.60 1.54 10.86
N ALA A 123 0.01 2.16 9.85
CA ALA A 123 0.65 1.45 8.75
C ALA A 123 1.69 0.45 9.25
N VAL A 124 2.65 0.91 10.06
CA VAL A 124 3.71 0.08 10.65
C VAL A 124 3.14 -1.04 11.52
N ARG A 125 2.09 -0.75 12.29
CA ARG A 125 1.39 -1.78 13.09
C ARG A 125 0.81 -2.89 12.21
N LEU A 126 0.28 -2.54 11.04
CA LEU A 126 -0.34 -3.48 10.11
C LEU A 126 0.69 -4.26 9.27
N GLU A 127 1.96 -3.82 9.19
CA GLU A 127 3.03 -4.49 8.43
C GLU A 127 3.41 -5.88 8.96
N THR A 128 3.13 -6.17 10.24
CA THR A 128 3.32 -7.52 10.81
C THR A 128 1.96 -8.14 11.12
N PRO A 129 1.18 -8.51 10.08
CA PRO A 129 -0.18 -9.00 10.28
C PRO A 129 -0.14 -10.33 11.03
N SER A 130 -0.74 -10.35 12.22
CA SER A 130 -0.83 -11.55 13.06
C SER A 130 -2.02 -12.46 12.68
N ASP A 131 -2.91 -11.95 11.82
CA ASP A 131 -4.21 -12.54 11.50
C ASP A 131 -4.40 -12.66 9.97
N PRO A 132 -4.88 -13.80 9.44
CA PRO A 132 -5.05 -14.00 8.00
C PRO A 132 -5.96 -12.98 7.32
N TYR A 133 -7.02 -12.53 7.98
CA TYR A 133 -7.94 -11.54 7.41
C TYR A 133 -7.26 -10.17 7.28
N VAL A 134 -6.46 -9.78 8.29
CA VAL A 134 -5.67 -8.55 8.25
C VAL A 134 -4.65 -8.61 7.11
N SER A 135 -3.96 -9.75 6.96
CA SER A 135 -3.00 -9.97 5.87
C SER A 135 -3.67 -9.91 4.50
N GLU A 136 -4.81 -10.59 4.31
CA GLU A 136 -5.55 -10.60 3.04
C GLU A 136 -6.03 -9.19 2.67
N THR A 137 -6.64 -8.47 3.61
CA THR A 137 -7.16 -7.11 3.40
C THR A 137 -6.03 -6.13 3.09
N LEU A 138 -4.90 -6.23 3.78
CA LEU A 138 -3.73 -5.40 3.51
C LEU A 138 -3.15 -5.71 2.13
N ALA A 139 -3.00 -6.99 1.78
CA ALA A 139 -2.52 -7.40 0.46
C ALA A 139 -3.45 -6.92 -0.66
N GLU A 140 -4.77 -6.98 -0.46
CA GLU A 140 -5.74 -6.44 -1.41
C GLU A 140 -5.62 -4.92 -1.56
N THR A 141 -5.50 -4.20 -0.43
CA THR A 141 -5.32 -2.75 -0.43
C THR A 141 -4.04 -2.34 -1.18
N LEU A 142 -2.93 -3.03 -0.92
CA LEU A 142 -1.65 -2.80 -1.59
C LEU A 142 -1.71 -3.16 -3.08
N ARG A 143 -2.42 -4.23 -3.46
CA ARG A 143 -2.68 -4.57 -4.87
C ARG A 143 -3.47 -3.46 -5.57
N ASN A 144 -4.56 -2.99 -4.97
CA ASN A 144 -5.38 -1.92 -5.55
C ASN A 144 -4.57 -0.64 -5.76
N LEU A 145 -3.69 -0.31 -4.81
CA LEU A 145 -2.78 0.81 -4.92
C LEU A 145 -1.75 0.63 -6.05
N ALA A 146 -1.13 -0.56 -6.12
CA ALA A 146 -0.18 -0.90 -7.16
C ALA A 146 -0.85 -0.92 -8.54
N ASP A 147 -2.11 -1.32 -8.64
CA ASP A 147 -2.88 -1.39 -9.87
C ASP A 147 -3.19 -0.01 -10.42
N VAL A 148 -3.54 0.95 -9.56
CA VAL A 148 -3.69 2.36 -9.99
C VAL A 148 -2.36 2.93 -10.49
N THR A 149 -1.27 2.68 -9.77
CA THR A 149 0.08 3.08 -10.20
C THR A 149 0.48 2.39 -11.51
N ARG A 150 0.10 1.13 -11.70
CA ARG A 150 0.38 0.40 -12.94
C ARG A 150 -0.47 0.92 -14.08
N HIS A 151 -1.75 1.22 -13.85
CA HIS A 151 -2.67 1.74 -14.84
C HIS A 151 -2.24 3.14 -15.30
N THR A 152 -1.78 3.99 -14.38
CA THR A 152 -1.16 5.28 -14.74
C THR A 152 0.09 5.08 -15.60
N LEU A 153 0.86 4.02 -15.36
CA LEU A 153 2.13 3.76 -16.06
C LEU A 153 2.01 2.92 -17.34
N GLN A 154 0.86 2.31 -17.64
CA GLN A 154 0.70 1.26 -18.66
C GLN A 154 0.87 1.71 -20.14
N GLY A 155 1.18 2.97 -20.39
CA GLY A 155 1.58 3.49 -21.71
C GLY A 155 3.05 3.92 -21.81
N HIS A 156 3.85 3.74 -20.76
CA HIS A 156 5.13 4.43 -20.60
C HIS A 156 6.28 3.42 -20.57
N ARG A 157 7.12 3.47 -21.59
CA ARG A 157 8.37 2.70 -21.61
C ARG A 157 9.31 3.38 -20.61
N PRO A 158 9.93 2.68 -19.64
CA PRO A 158 10.91 3.32 -18.78
C PRO A 158 11.97 3.95 -19.68
N ALA A 159 12.13 5.28 -19.58
CA ALA A 159 13.22 5.96 -20.28
C ALA A 159 14.50 5.19 -19.95
N PRO A 160 15.29 4.74 -20.94
CA PRO A 160 16.50 4.00 -20.64
C PRO A 160 17.32 4.87 -19.70
N CYS A 161 17.55 4.38 -18.47
CA CYS A 161 18.43 5.04 -17.52
C CYS A 161 19.73 5.31 -18.26
N ARG A 162 19.98 6.58 -18.65
CA ARG A 162 21.31 7.00 -19.02
C ARG A 162 22.09 6.78 -17.73
N ARG A 163 22.85 5.68 -17.67
CA ARG A 163 23.86 5.47 -16.64
C ARG A 163 24.81 6.66 -16.74
N THR A 164 24.48 7.76 -16.08
CA THR A 164 25.47 8.74 -15.66
C THR A 164 26.36 7.95 -14.74
N GLY A 165 27.61 7.74 -15.16
CA GLY A 165 28.59 6.96 -14.44
C GLY A 165 28.79 7.53 -13.05
N CYS A 166 27.99 7.05 -12.09
CA CYS A 166 28.31 7.17 -10.69
C CYS A 166 29.43 6.17 -10.46
N ALA A 167 30.66 6.61 -10.76
CA ALA A 167 31.87 5.92 -10.39
C ALA A 167 31.91 5.87 -8.86
N LEU A 168 31.40 4.78 -8.29
CA LEU A 168 31.71 4.43 -6.91
C LEU A 168 33.24 4.30 -6.82
N PRO A 169 33.91 5.02 -5.91
CA PRO A 169 35.36 4.97 -5.81
C PRO A 169 35.81 3.54 -5.53
N ARG A 170 36.73 3.03 -6.37
CA ARG A 170 37.36 1.70 -6.26
C ARG A 170 38.33 1.62 -5.07
N THR A 171 37.91 2.03 -3.89
CA THR A 171 38.73 1.97 -2.66
C THR A 171 38.21 0.88 -1.72
N MET A 172 37.90 -0.31 -2.23
CA MET A 172 37.70 -1.51 -1.41
C MET A 172 37.72 -2.78 -2.27
N ASN A 173 38.71 -2.91 -3.16
CA ASN A 173 39.09 -4.23 -3.66
C ASN A 173 40.57 -4.22 -4.06
N ARG A 174 41.46 -4.35 -3.08
CA ARG A 174 42.86 -4.65 -3.31
C ARG A 174 43.05 -6.14 -3.06
N PRO A 175 42.99 -7.01 -4.09
CA PRO A 175 43.48 -8.36 -3.92
C PRO A 175 45.02 -8.29 -3.75
N SER A 176 45.50 -8.92 -2.69
CA SER A 176 46.92 -9.14 -2.41
C SER A 176 47.62 -9.77 -3.61
N ALA A 177 48.69 -9.13 -4.07
CA ALA A 177 49.52 -9.64 -5.14
C ALA A 177 50.37 -10.82 -4.65
N SER A 178 50.16 -12.00 -5.25
CA SER A 178 51.21 -13.00 -5.41
C SER A 178 50.90 -13.94 -6.59
N ALA A 179 51.88 -14.03 -7.50
CA ALA A 179 52.15 -15.10 -8.47
C ALA A 179 51.43 -15.12 -9.85
N SER A 180 52.18 -14.57 -10.83
CA SER A 180 52.53 -15.10 -12.17
C SER A 180 51.53 -15.18 -13.35
N PRO A 181 51.97 -14.88 -14.60
CA PRO A 181 51.11 -14.75 -15.78
C PRO A 181 51.14 -15.99 -16.70
N ALA A 182 50.01 -16.34 -17.31
CA ALA A 182 49.99 -17.18 -18.52
C ALA A 182 48.70 -17.03 -19.33
N GLY A 183 48.84 -16.63 -20.61
CA GLY A 183 47.99 -17.08 -21.72
C GLY A 183 46.79 -16.21 -22.15
N PRO A 184 46.71 -15.78 -23.42
CA PRO A 184 45.54 -15.09 -23.98
C PRO A 184 44.62 -16.03 -24.78
N GLY A 185 43.30 -15.77 -24.70
CA GLY A 185 42.29 -16.18 -25.70
C GLY A 185 41.04 -16.87 -25.14
N PRO A 186 39.92 -16.93 -25.89
CA PRO A 186 39.31 -15.86 -26.68
C PRO A 186 37.81 -15.65 -26.34
N ALA A 187 37.23 -14.69 -27.05
CA ALA A 187 35.89 -14.15 -26.94
C ALA A 187 34.72 -15.13 -27.20
N GLY A 188 33.58 -14.83 -26.57
CA GLY A 188 32.25 -15.06 -27.16
C GLY A 188 31.37 -16.11 -26.49
N ALA A 189 30.47 -15.70 -25.60
CA ALA A 189 29.13 -16.28 -25.46
C ALA A 189 28.18 -15.33 -24.70
N PRO A 190 26.89 -15.25 -25.07
CA PRO A 190 25.94 -14.23 -24.62
C PRO A 190 25.28 -14.53 -23.26
N CYS A 191 24.84 -13.46 -22.59
CA CYS A 191 24.09 -13.46 -21.34
C CYS A 191 22.79 -14.27 -21.42
N ALA A 192 22.60 -15.20 -20.48
CA ALA A 192 21.31 -15.79 -20.14
C ALA A 192 20.54 -14.91 -19.14
N PRO A 193 19.18 -14.93 -19.14
CA PRO A 193 18.37 -14.11 -18.26
C PRO A 193 18.34 -14.69 -16.84
N PHE A 194 18.43 -13.78 -15.87
CA PHE A 194 18.41 -14.07 -14.43
C PHE A 194 17.01 -14.53 -14.00
N ILE A 195 17.02 -15.61 -13.22
CA ILE A 195 15.89 -16.38 -12.70
C ILE A 195 15.15 -15.59 -11.59
N ALA A 196 13.84 -15.80 -11.55
CA ALA A 196 12.91 -15.41 -10.50
C ALA A 196 13.26 -16.02 -9.13
N VAL A 197 13.00 -15.29 -8.05
CA VAL A 197 13.16 -15.74 -6.66
C VAL A 197 12.03 -15.11 -5.83
N PRO A 198 11.67 -15.68 -4.68
CA PRO A 198 10.86 -16.88 -4.47
C PRO A 198 9.41 -16.54 -4.02
#